data_AF-A0AAV7DRM8-F1
#
_entry.id   AF-A0AAV7DRM8-F1
#
_cell.length_a   1.000
_cell.length_b   1.000
_cell.length_c   1.000
_cell.angle_alpha   90.00
_cell.angle_beta   90.00
_cell.angle_gamma   90.00
#
_symmetry.space_group_name_H-M   'P 1'
#
loop_
_entity.id
_entity.type
_entity.pdbx_description
1 polymer ?
#
loop_
_entity_poly.entity_id
_entity_poly.type
_entity_poly.pdbx_seq_one_letter_code
_entity_poly.pdbx_strand_id
1 'polypeptide(L)'
;MHPNQSPAPVTTPEFCQDARAFKVPGFRGHIGFITSMSDHFCGSCNRLRITADGNLKVCLFGNAEVSLRDCLRSGASEEELVHIIGAAVGRKKRQHAGMFSISQMKNRPMILIGG
;
A
#
# COMPACT_ATOMS: atom_id res chain seq x y z
N MET A 1 -20.98 -16.85 32.87
CA MET A 1 -20.35 -15.51 32.80
C MET A 1 -18.85 -15.72 32.71
N HIS A 2 -18.25 -15.60 31.52
CA HIS A 2 -16.80 -15.68 31.41
C HIS A 2 -16.18 -14.37 31.90
N PRO A 3 -15.15 -14.41 32.75
CA PRO A 3 -14.52 -13.20 33.29
C PRO A 3 -13.92 -12.38 32.14
N ASN A 4 -13.89 -11.06 32.35
CA ASN A 4 -13.44 -10.03 31.42
C ASN A 4 -12.01 -10.31 30.91
N GLN A 5 -11.88 -11.05 29.81
CA GLN A 5 -10.60 -11.37 29.18
C GLN A 5 -10.33 -10.35 28.08
N SER A 6 -9.48 -9.37 28.39
CA SER A 6 -9.04 -8.37 27.43
C SER A 6 -8.29 -9.02 26.26
N PRO A 7 -8.48 -8.53 25.02
CA PRO A 7 -7.74 -9.01 23.86
C PRO A 7 -6.24 -8.75 24.00
N ALA A 8 -5.41 -9.76 23.70
CA ALA A 8 -3.95 -9.65 23.73
C ALA A 8 -3.39 -9.59 22.30
N PRO A 9 -2.31 -8.83 22.05
CA PRO A 9 -1.67 -8.78 20.74
C PRO A 9 -1.06 -10.13 20.38
N VAL A 10 -1.25 -10.53 19.12
CA VAL A 10 -0.69 -11.76 18.55
C VAL A 10 0.70 -11.44 18.00
N THR A 11 1.71 -12.12 18.52
CA THR A 11 3.13 -11.88 18.17
C THR A 11 3.65 -12.76 17.03
N THR A 12 2.82 -13.67 16.50
CA THR A 12 3.24 -14.57 15.42
C THR A 12 3.22 -13.86 14.06
N PRO A 13 4.32 -13.94 13.27
CA PRO A 13 4.52 -13.16 12.05
C PRO A 13 3.68 -13.59 10.84
N GLU A 14 2.87 -14.65 10.94
CA GLU A 14 2.08 -15.16 9.79
C GLU A 14 0.77 -14.39 9.53
N PHE A 15 0.33 -13.51 10.42
CA PHE A 15 -0.97 -12.86 10.28
C PHE A 15 -0.86 -11.40 9.83
N CYS A 16 -1.25 -11.16 8.56
CA CYS A 16 -1.50 -9.86 7.91
C CYS A 16 -0.37 -8.82 8.04
N GLN A 17 0.46 -8.70 7.00
CA GLN A 17 1.67 -7.85 6.98
C GLN A 17 1.47 -6.38 7.38
N ASP A 18 0.27 -5.83 7.17
CA ASP A 18 -0.04 -4.41 7.43
C ASP A 18 -1.05 -4.20 8.57
N ALA A 19 -1.42 -5.26 9.30
CA ALA A 19 -2.38 -5.18 10.40
C ALA A 19 -1.79 -5.67 11.73
N ARG A 20 -2.15 -5.01 12.82
CA ARG A 20 -1.90 -5.50 14.17
C ARG A 20 -2.99 -6.47 14.58
N ALA A 21 -2.65 -7.74 14.72
CA ALA A 21 -3.58 -8.80 15.08
C ALA A 21 -3.71 -8.95 16.61
N PHE A 22 -4.93 -9.20 17.07
CA PHE A 22 -5.30 -9.45 18.46
C PHE A 22 -6.11 -10.73 18.58
N LYS A 23 -5.90 -11.47 19.67
CA LYS A 23 -6.64 -12.69 20.00
C LYS A 23 -7.38 -12.51 21.31
N VAL A 24 -8.66 -12.87 21.32
CA VAL A 24 -9.43 -13.02 22.55
C VAL A 24 -9.23 -14.45 23.05
N PRO A 25 -8.75 -14.66 24.28
CA PRO A 25 -8.59 -16.02 24.80
C PRO A 25 -9.94 -16.77 24.80
N GLY A 26 -9.91 -18.06 24.46
CA GLY A 26 -11.12 -18.89 24.33
C GLY A 26 -11.85 -18.80 22.99
N PHE A 27 -11.48 -17.87 22.09
CA PHE A 27 -12.08 -17.78 20.75
C PHE A 27 -11.12 -18.30 19.67
N ARG A 28 -11.70 -18.87 18.60
CA ARG A 28 -10.93 -19.45 17.49
C ARG A 28 -10.32 -18.40 16.55
N GLY A 29 -10.93 -17.22 16.46
CA GLY A 29 -10.58 -16.17 15.49
C GLY A 29 -9.62 -15.10 16.03
N HIS A 30 -9.17 -14.24 15.11
CA HIS A 30 -8.34 -13.06 15.39
C HIS A 30 -9.02 -11.80 14.84
N ILE A 31 -8.72 -10.66 15.43
CA ILE A 31 -9.15 -9.33 14.96
C ILE A 31 -7.91 -8.52 14.61
N GLY A 32 -7.85 -7.97 13.40
CA GLY A 32 -6.73 -7.15 12.93
C GLY A 32 -7.11 -5.69 12.78
N PHE A 33 -6.27 -4.79 13.29
CA PHE A 33 -6.40 -3.34 13.07
C PHE A 33 -5.34 -2.84 12.09
N ILE A 34 -5.77 -2.20 11.01
CA ILE A 34 -4.89 -1.55 10.04
C ILE A 34 -4.83 -0.06 10.37
N THR A 35 -3.66 0.43 10.78
CA THR A 35 -3.47 1.83 11.18
C THR A 35 -2.81 2.65 10.08
N SER A 36 -3.47 2.73 8.91
CA SER A 36 -2.92 3.35 7.70
C SER A 36 -2.49 4.82 7.85
N MET A 37 -3.00 5.55 8.85
CA MET A 37 -2.72 6.98 9.03
C MET A 37 -1.90 7.30 10.29
N SER A 38 -2.23 6.69 11.43
CA SER A 38 -1.60 7.01 12.72
C SER A 38 -0.26 6.30 12.94
N ASP A 39 -0.12 5.10 12.39
CA ASP A 39 1.06 4.25 12.53
C ASP A 39 1.23 3.44 11.24
N HIS A 40 1.72 4.16 10.22
CA HIS A 40 1.73 3.71 8.83
C HIS A 40 2.88 2.73 8.54
N PHE A 41 2.66 1.82 7.59
CA PHE A 41 3.63 0.80 7.16
C PHE A 41 4.42 1.21 5.90
N CYS A 42 4.50 2.50 5.57
CA CYS A 42 5.13 2.96 4.32
C CYS A 42 6.60 2.55 4.19
N GLY A 43 7.33 2.41 5.30
CA GLY A 43 8.75 2.03 5.34
C GLY A 43 9.00 0.59 4.90
N SER A 44 8.08 -0.33 5.16
CA SER A 44 8.14 -1.73 4.71
C SER A 44 7.30 -1.98 3.44
N CYS A 45 6.51 -1.00 2.99
CA CYS A 45 5.62 -1.15 1.85
C CYS A 45 6.38 -1.40 0.54
N ASN A 46 6.16 -2.59 -0.03
CA ASN A 46 6.68 -3.10 -1.30
C ASN A 46 5.60 -3.19 -2.39
N ARG A 47 4.43 -2.58 -2.18
CA ARG A 47 3.31 -2.64 -3.14
C ARG A 47 3.52 -1.64 -4.27
N LEU A 48 3.54 -2.15 -5.49
CA LEU A 48 3.44 -1.37 -6.72
C LEU A 48 2.09 -1.67 -7.38
N ARG A 49 1.51 -0.68 -8.08
CA ARG A 49 0.22 -0.84 -8.74
C ARG A 49 0.34 -0.48 -10.21
N ILE A 50 -0.23 -1.32 -11.07
CA ILE A 50 -0.55 -0.97 -12.44
C ILE A 50 -2.03 -0.59 -12.47
N THR A 51 -2.33 0.60 -12.97
CA THR A 51 -3.70 1.12 -13.11
C THR A 51 -4.39 0.50 -14.33
N ALA A 52 -5.73 0.56 -14.39
CA ALA A 52 -6.50 -0.01 -15.50
C ALA A 52 -6.16 0.59 -16.88
N ASP A 53 -5.71 1.85 -16.92
CA ASP A 53 -5.25 2.52 -18.14
C ASP A 53 -3.77 2.21 -18.48
N GLY A 54 -3.07 1.43 -17.65
CA GLY A 54 -1.74 0.91 -17.92
C GLY A 54 -0.59 1.76 -17.37
N ASN A 55 -0.85 2.59 -16.35
CA ASN A 55 0.16 3.38 -15.68
C ASN A 55 0.71 2.67 -14.43
N LEU A 56 2.02 2.80 -14.18
CA LEU A 56 2.66 2.42 -12.94
C LEU A 56 2.48 3.52 -11.89
N LYS A 57 1.98 3.13 -10.72
CA LYS A 57 1.83 3.97 -9.53
C LYS A 57 2.59 3.34 -8.37
N VAL A 58 3.58 4.06 -7.84
CA VAL A 58 4.50 3.57 -6.78
C VAL A 58 4.02 3.83 -5.36
N CYS A 59 2.94 4.61 -5.21
CA CYS A 59 2.29 4.89 -3.94
C CYS A 59 0.82 5.18 -4.18
N LEU A 60 -0.07 4.56 -3.40
CA LEU A 60 -1.51 4.75 -3.53
C LEU A 60 -1.93 6.22 -3.34
N PHE A 61 -1.27 6.94 -2.42
CA PHE A 61 -1.53 8.33 -2.09
C PHE A 61 -0.63 9.33 -2.85
N GLY A 62 0.20 8.85 -3.79
CA GLY A 62 1.08 9.70 -4.59
C GLY A 62 0.50 9.97 -5.97
N ASN A 63 0.62 11.21 -6.46
CA ASN A 63 0.03 11.61 -7.75
C ASN A 63 0.84 11.17 -8.97
N ALA A 64 2.11 10.78 -8.76
CA ALA A 64 3.00 10.41 -9.85
C ALA A 64 2.62 9.05 -10.45
N GLU A 65 2.45 9.04 -11.77
CA GLU A 65 2.09 7.89 -12.58
C GLU A 65 2.99 7.88 -13.83
N VAL A 66 3.39 6.69 -14.30
CA VAL A 66 4.22 6.52 -15.50
C VAL A 66 3.55 5.51 -16.43
N SER A 67 3.28 5.89 -17.69
CA SER A 67 2.59 5.02 -18.64
C SER A 67 3.50 3.89 -19.15
N LEU A 68 3.40 2.71 -18.54
CA LEU A 68 4.12 1.53 -19.03
C LEU A 68 3.51 1.02 -20.34
N ARG A 69 2.20 1.20 -20.51
CA ARG A 69 1.49 0.82 -21.74
C ARG A 69 2.05 1.53 -22.96
N ASP A 70 2.26 2.84 -22.86
CA ASP A 70 2.74 3.62 -24.01
C ASP A 70 4.21 3.29 -24.30
N CYS A 71 5.05 3.08 -23.28
CA CYS A 71 6.42 2.59 -23.45
C CYS A 71 6.47 1.22 -24.14
N LEU A 72 5.62 0.27 -23.73
CA LEU A 72 5.53 -1.04 -24.37
C LEU A 72 5.06 -0.93 -25.82
N ARG A 73 4.08 -0.07 -26.10
CA ARG A 73 3.55 0.14 -27.45
C ARG A 73 4.52 0.88 -28.38
N SER A 74 5.43 1.68 -27.83
CA SER A 74 6.52 2.30 -28.59
C SER A 74 7.69 1.33 -28.86
N GLY A 75 7.61 0.08 -28.39
CA GLY A 75 8.64 -0.93 -28.61
C GLY A 75 9.83 -0.82 -27.67
N ALA A 76 9.64 -0.30 -26.45
CA ALA A 76 10.71 -0.21 -25.46
C ALA A 76 11.32 -1.59 -25.15
N SER A 77 12.63 -1.64 -24.98
CA SER A 77 13.34 -2.86 -24.58
C SER A 77 13.09 -3.22 -23.12
N GLU A 78 13.46 -4.45 -22.73
CA GLU A 78 13.35 -4.87 -21.33
C GLU A 78 14.24 -4.03 -20.41
N GLU A 79 15.44 -3.69 -20.86
CA GLU A 79 16.39 -2.84 -20.12
C GLU A 79 15.83 -1.44 -19.90
N GLU A 80 15.18 -0.87 -20.92
CA GLU A 80 14.53 0.44 -20.82
C GLU A 80 13.36 0.39 -19.81
N LEU A 81 12.56 -0.67 -19.83
CA LEU A 81 11.47 -0.86 -18.87
C LEU A 81 11.99 -1.00 -17.44
N VAL A 82 13.04 -1.79 -17.23
CA VAL A 82 13.70 -1.92 -15.92
C VAL A 82 14.22 -0.57 -15.44
N HIS A 83 14.83 0.22 -16.33
CA HIS A 83 15.28 1.57 -15.99
C HIS A 83 14.12 2.49 -15.60
N ILE A 84 13.03 2.50 -16.38
CA ILE A 84 11.84 3.33 -16.12
C ILE A 84 11.18 2.95 -14.79
N ILE A 85 10.99 1.65 -14.55
CA ILE A 85 10.41 1.13 -13.30
C ILE A 85 11.33 1.47 -12.13
N GLY A 86 12.64 1.23 -12.27
CA GLY A 86 13.63 1.56 -11.25
C GLY A 86 13.65 3.04 -10.90
N ALA A 87 13.59 3.93 -11.90
CA ALA A 87 13.52 5.37 -11.70
C ALA A 87 12.20 5.79 -11.01
N ALA A 88 11.08 5.17 -11.37
CA ALA A 88 9.79 5.42 -10.72
C ALA A 88 9.82 4.99 -9.24
N VAL A 89 10.34 3.79 -8.95
CA VAL A 89 10.49 3.25 -7.59
C VAL A 89 11.47 4.09 -6.77
N GLY A 90 12.58 4.54 -7.36
CA GLY A 90 13.55 5.42 -6.69
C GLY A 90 12.97 6.78 -6.28
N ARG A 91 11.92 7.25 -6.96
CA ARG A 91 11.17 8.46 -6.59
C ARG A 91 10.09 8.21 -5.53
N LYS A 92 9.88 6.96 -5.09
CA LYS A 92 8.93 6.62 -4.02
C LYS A 92 9.33 7.34 -2.74
N LYS A 93 8.47 8.24 -2.27
CA LYS A 93 8.65 8.90 -0.98
C LYS A 93 8.61 7.86 0.15
N ARG A 94 9.40 8.09 1.20
CA ARG A 94 9.45 7.24 2.40
C ARG A 94 8.07 7.02 3.03
N GLN A 95 7.24 8.05 3.01
CA GLN A 95 5.85 8.01 3.48
C GLN A 95 5.00 9.01 2.71
N HIS A 96 3.68 8.80 2.72
CA HIS A 96 2.73 9.79 2.25
C HIS A 96 2.66 10.98 3.23
N ALA A 97 2.01 12.07 2.83
CA ALA A 97 1.80 13.20 3.73
C ALA A 97 0.87 12.83 4.89
N GLY A 98 0.80 13.67 5.92
CA GLY A 98 -0.16 13.47 7.02
C GLY A 98 -1.61 13.51 6.51
N MET A 99 -2.52 12.90 7.27
CA MET A 99 -3.94 12.72 6.90
C MET A 99 -4.61 13.99 6.35
N PHE A 100 -4.45 15.14 7.03
CA PHE A 100 -5.02 16.41 6.60
C PHE A 100 -4.44 16.93 5.28
N SER A 101 -3.16 16.67 5.04
CA SER A 101 -2.48 17.09 3.82
C SER A 101 -2.87 16.21 2.62
N ILE A 102 -3.02 14.90 2.82
CA ILE A 102 -3.50 13.98 1.76
C ILE A 102 -4.87 14.40 1.25
N SER A 103 -5.78 14.79 2.15
CA SER A 103 -7.13 15.24 1.79
C SER A 103 -7.13 16.44 0.82
N GLN A 104 -6.05 17.22 0.81
CA GLN A 104 -5.92 18.42 -0.02
C GLN A 104 -5.08 18.17 -1.28
N MET A 105 -4.42 17.01 -1.40
CA MET A 105 -3.61 16.68 -2.56
C MET A 105 -4.46 16.19 -3.73
N LYS A 106 -4.07 16.61 -4.94
CA LYS A 106 -4.71 16.19 -6.19
C LYS A 106 -4.31 14.76 -6.59
N ASN A 107 -4.91 13.74 -5.97
CA ASN A 107 -4.68 12.32 -6.31
C ASN A 107 -5.90 11.69 -6.99
N ARG A 108 -5.68 10.79 -7.95
CA ARG A 108 -6.76 9.99 -8.53
C ARG A 108 -7.27 8.99 -7.49
N PRO A 109 -8.58 8.97 -7.18
CA PRO A 109 -9.15 8.00 -6.24
C PRO A 109 -9.09 6.58 -6.81
N MET A 110 -9.11 5.57 -5.92
CA MET A 110 -9.01 4.14 -6.28
C MET A 110 -10.00 3.69 -7.34
N ILE A 111 -11.22 4.24 -7.29
CA ILE A 111 -12.28 3.95 -8.26
C ILE A 111 -11.89 4.33 -9.71
N LEU A 112 -11.01 5.32 -9.91
CA LEU A 112 -10.55 5.76 -11.23
C LEU A 112 -9.24 5.09 -11.69
N ILE A 113 -8.66 4.22 -10.86
CA ILE A 113 -7.38 3.52 -11.16
C ILE A 113 -7.53 1.99 -11.08
N GLY A 114 -8.76 1.48 -11.13
CA GLY A 114 -9.06 0.06 -11.30
C GLY A 114 -9.50 -0.71 -10.06
N GLY A 115 -9.83 -0.05 -8.94
CA GLY A 115 -10.26 -0.72 -7.69
C GLY A 115 -9.08 -1.27 -6.91
#